data_AF-B0C1Y9-F1
#
_entry.id   AF-B0C1Y9-F1
#
_cell.length_a   1.000
_cell.length_b   1.000
_cell.length_c   1.000
_cell.angle_alpha   90.00
_cell.angle_beta   90.00
_cell.angle_gamma   90.00
#
_symmetry.space_group_name_H-M   'P 1'
#
loop_
_entity.id
_entity.type
_entity.pdbx_description
1 polymer ?
#
loop_
_entity_poly.entity_id
_entity_poly.type
_entity_poly.pdbx_seq_one_letter_code
_entity_poly.pdbx_strand_id
1 'polypeptide(L)' 'MARLRTTSLVVSYAIKARTKGMGVRATGRTFGTSHTTIMRWEKHLADQALNWSPPAPASSDVTVEGDEVYTRVCENLPL' A
#
# COMPACT_ATOMS: atom_id res chain seq x y z
N MET A 1 -19.80 0.11 -17.89
CA MET A 1 -18.47 0.35 -17.28
C MET A 1 -18.58 1.55 -16.35
N ALA A 2 -18.18 1.42 -15.08
CA ALA A 2 -18.17 2.55 -14.16
C ALA A 2 -17.19 3.62 -14.67
N ARG A 3 -17.66 4.85 -14.93
CA ARG A 3 -16.79 5.98 -15.26
C ARG A 3 -16.03 6.39 -14.00
N LEU A 4 -14.80 5.92 -13.87
CA LEU A 4 -13.91 6.35 -12.80
C LEU A 4 -13.53 7.83 -13.05
N ARG A 5 -13.64 8.67 -12.03
CA ARG A 5 -13.22 10.09 -12.09
C ARG A 5 -11.72 10.24 -12.37
N THR A 6 -10.92 9.25 -12.02
CA THR A 6 -9.49 9.18 -12.26
C THR A 6 -9.18 7.85 -12.91
N THR A 7 -8.30 7.83 -13.91
CA THR A 7 -7.91 6.59 -14.59
C THR A 7 -7.16 5.68 -13.61
N SER A 8 -7.37 4.37 -13.73
CA SER A 8 -6.70 3.37 -12.88
C SER A 8 -5.18 3.45 -12.97
N LEU A 9 -4.66 3.85 -14.13
CA LEU A 9 -3.23 4.04 -14.39
C LEU A 9 -2.63 5.20 -13.57
N VAL A 10 -3.36 6.31 -13.39
CA VAL A 10 -2.89 7.41 -12.53
C VAL A 10 -2.89 6.96 -11.06
N VAL A 11 -3.92 6.23 -10.64
CA VAL A 11 -3.99 5.69 -9.27
C VAL A 11 -2.82 4.74 -9.00
N SER A 12 -2.54 3.81 -9.93
CA SER A 12 -1.45 2.83 -9.76
C SER A 12 -0.07 3.49 -9.71
N TYR A 13 0.20 4.50 -10.55
CA TYR A 13 1.46 5.24 -10.49
C TYR A 13 1.61 6.07 -9.22
N ALA A 14 0.53 6.70 -8.75
CA ALA A 14 0.56 7.47 -7.51
C ALA A 14 0.84 6.57 -6.29
N ILE A 15 0.19 5.41 -6.20
CA ILE A 15 0.47 4.42 -5.14
C ILE A 15 1.91 3.92 -5.24
N LYS A 16 2.39 3.57 -6.44
CA LYS A 16 3.78 3.12 -6.63
C LYS A 16 4.79 4.18 -6.17
N ALA A 17 4.54 5.46 -6.45
CA ALA A 17 5.39 6.55 -5.97
C ALA A 17 5.40 6.64 -4.43
N ARG A 18 4.26 6.42 -3.77
CA ARG A 18 4.14 6.36 -2.32
C ARG A 18 4.90 5.18 -1.72
N THR A 19 4.76 3.98 -2.31
CA THR A 19 5.52 2.79 -1.89
C THR A 19 7.03 2.98 -2.04
N LYS A 20 7.47 3.79 -3.01
CA LYS A 20 8.88 4.18 -3.20
C LYS A 20 9.37 5.29 -2.24
N GLY A 21 8.51 5.76 -1.33
CA GLY A 21 8.88 6.74 -0.30
C GLY A 21 8.59 8.20 -0.65
N MET A 22 7.95 8.51 -1.78
CA MET A 22 7.59 9.89 -2.11
C MET A 22 6.56 10.42 -1.10
N GLY A 23 6.77 11.62 -0.53
CA GLY A 23 5.82 12.21 0.43
C GLY A 23 4.43 12.45 -0.16
N VAL A 24 3.36 12.36 0.66
CA VAL A 24 1.96 12.43 0.19
C VAL A 24 1.61 13.74 -0.53
N ARG A 25 2.13 14.89 -0.04
CA ARG A 25 1.93 16.20 -0.68
C ARG A 25 2.73 16.33 -1.98
N ALA A 26 3.94 15.77 -2.03
CA ALA A 26 4.75 15.75 -3.25
C ALA A 26 4.06 14.91 -4.33
N THR A 27 3.58 13.72 -3.96
CA THR A 27 2.79 12.84 -4.83
C THR A 27 1.56 13.56 -5.38
N GLY A 28 0.78 14.23 -4.52
CA GLY A 28 -0.38 15.00 -4.96
C GLY A 28 -0.04 16.05 -6.03
N ARG A 29 1.05 16.81 -5.84
CA ARG A 29 1.54 17.77 -6.84
C ARG A 29 1.97 17.10 -8.15
N THR A 30 2.72 15.99 -8.07
CA THR A 30 3.21 15.26 -9.25
C THR A 30 2.10 14.73 -10.13
N PHE A 31 0.97 14.30 -9.54
CA PHE A 31 -0.15 13.70 -10.27
C PHE A 31 -1.37 14.62 -10.44
N GLY A 32 -1.26 15.90 -10.04
CA GLY A 32 -2.36 16.85 -10.16
C GLY A 32 -3.57 16.53 -9.28
N THR A 33 -3.35 15.84 -8.16
CA THR A 33 -4.41 15.36 -7.27
C THR A 33 -4.22 15.93 -5.86
N SER A 34 -5.33 16.13 -5.14
CA SER A 34 -5.22 16.54 -3.74
C SER A 34 -4.54 15.45 -2.90
N HIS A 35 -3.73 15.85 -1.91
CA HIS A 35 -3.07 14.89 -1.02
C HIS A 35 -4.07 14.03 -0.22
N THR A 36 -5.27 14.55 0.06
CA THR A 36 -6.35 13.80 0.73
C THR A 36 -6.94 12.72 -0.18
N THR A 37 -7.00 12.96 -1.50
CA THR A 37 -7.36 11.93 -2.48
C THR A 37 -6.32 10.81 -2.50
N ILE A 38 -5.02 11.13 -2.44
CA ILE A 38 -3.95 10.12 -2.36
C ILE A 38 -4.12 9.26 -1.10
N MET A 39 -4.31 9.86 0.07
CA MET A 39 -4.54 9.12 1.32
C MET A 39 -5.78 8.23 1.25
N ARG A 40 -6.85 8.68 0.57
CA ARG A 40 -8.06 7.87 0.38
C ARG A 40 -7.80 6.65 -0.49
N TRP A 41 -7.00 6.78 -1.56
CA TRP A 41 -6.60 5.64 -2.37
C TRP A 41 -5.73 4.65 -1.58
N GLU A 42 -4.77 5.15 -0.79
CA GLU A 42 -3.95 4.32 0.08
C GLU A 42 -4.81 3.54 1.09
N LYS A 43 -5.76 4.22 1.74
CA LYS A 43 -6.70 3.58 2.66
C LYS A 43 -7.53 2.48 1.98
N HIS A 44 -8.14 2.79 0.83
CA HIS A 44 -8.91 1.80 0.09
C HIS A 44 -8.08 0.58 -0.32
N LEU A 45 -6.81 0.78 -0.67
CA LEU A 45 -5.90 -0.31 -1.00
C LEU A 45 -5.57 -1.16 0.23
N ALA A 46 -5.28 -0.51 1.37
CA ALA A 46 -5.01 -1.20 2.63
C ALA A 46 -6.22 -2.03 3.10
N ASP A 47 -7.44 -1.52 2.91
CA ASP A 47 -8.68 -2.24 3.21
C ASP A 47 -8.84 -3.53 2.37
N GLN A 48 -8.12 -3.67 1.25
CA GLN A 48 -8.10 -4.89 0.42
C GLN A 48 -7.00 -5.89 0.81
N ALA A 49 -6.10 -5.56 1.74
CA ALA A 49 -4.95 -6.41 2.06
C ALA A 49 -5.35 -7.82 2.51
N LEU A 50 -6.43 -7.95 3.29
CA LEU A 50 -6.95 -9.24 3.76
C LEU A 50 -7.45 -10.13 2.60
N ASN A 51 -7.95 -9.52 1.52
CA ASN A 51 -8.40 -10.27 0.34
C ASN A 51 -7.22 -10.84 -0.47
N TRP A 52 -6.02 -10.25 -0.33
CA TRP A 52 -4.81 -10.69 -1.03
C TRP A 52 -3.92 -11.61 -0.22
N SER A 53 -4.04 -11.57 1.11
CA SER A 53 -3.35 -12.46 2.03
C SER A 53 -4.36 -13.22 2.88
N PRO A 54 -5.14 -14.15 2.29
CA PRO A 54 -6.07 -14.96 3.06
C PRO A 54 -5.31 -15.83 4.08
N PRO A 55 -5.97 -16.21 5.20
CA PRO A 55 -5.38 -17.12 6.16
C PRO A 55 -5.06 -18.47 5.51
N ALA A 56 -4.01 -19.13 6.01
CA ALA A 56 -3.65 -20.46 5.54
C ALA A 56 -4.80 -21.45 5.75
N PRO A 57 -5.08 -22.35 4.78
CA PRO A 57 -6.13 -23.33 4.91
C PRO A 57 -5.79 -24.35 6.00
N ALA A 58 -6.79 -24.74 6.81
CA ALA A 58 -6.63 -25.65 7.95
C ALA A 58 -6.22 -27.08 7.58
N SER A 59 -6.29 -27.45 6.30
CA SER A 59 -6.14 -28.82 5.81
C SER A 59 -4.73 -29.15 5.29
N SER A 60 -3.76 -28.23 5.39
CA SER A 60 -2.40 -28.46 4.89
C SER A 60 -1.36 -27.84 5.81
N ASP A 61 -0.37 -28.63 6.21
CA ASP A 61 0.87 -28.11 6.77
C ASP A 61 1.61 -27.32 5.67
N VAL A 62 1.62 -26.00 5.80
CA VAL A 62 2.37 -25.11 4.92
C VAL A 62 3.58 -24.60 5.68
N THR A 63 4.78 -25.01 5.26
CA THR A 63 6.02 -24.39 5.74
C THR A 63 6.15 -23.02 5.08
N VAL A 64 5.94 -21.95 5.86
CA VAL A 64 6.15 -20.57 5.41
C VAL A 64 7.52 -20.12 5.89
N GLU A 65 8.46 -19.92 4.98
CA GLU A 65 9.74 -19.28 5.28
C GLU A 65 9.49 -17.77 5.37
N GLY A 66 9.61 -17.21 6.58
CA GLY A 66 9.50 -15.77 6.81
C GLY A 66 10.84 -15.09 6.55
N ASP A 67 10.85 -14.07 5.70
CA ASP A 67 11.98 -13.13 5.60
C ASP A 67 11.80 -12.02 6.66
N GLU A 68 12.80 -11.83 7.51
CA GLU A 68 12.78 -10.81 8.55
C GLU A 68 13.03 -9.43 7.95
N VAL A 69 11.98 -8.64 7.77
CA VAL A 69 12.13 -7.26 7.31
C VAL A 69 12.45 -6.36 8.51
N TYR A 70 13.73 -6.02 8.67
CA TYR A 70 14.19 -5.00 9.62
C TYR A 70 13.79 -3.60 9.17
N THR A 71 12.51 -3.26 9.30
CA THR A 71 12.09 -1.86 9.23
C THR A 71 12.32 -1.26 10.62
N ARG A 72 13.12 -0.19 10.69
CA ARG A 72 13.31 0.57 11.94
C ARG A 72 12.00 1.25 12.32
N VAL A 73 11.18 0.54 13.09
CA VAL A 73 9.99 1.08 13.76
C VAL A 73 10.41 1.34 15.21
N CYS A 74 9.96 2.43 15.81
CA CYS A 74 10.42 3.01 17.08
C CYS A 74 10.97 2.02 18.14
N GLU A 75 10.32 0.86 18.33
CA GLU A 75 10.69 -0.17 19.32
C GLU A 75 11.97 -0.96 18.99
N ASN A 76 12.45 -0.93 17.74
CA ASN A 76 13.62 -1.69 17.25
C ASN A 76 14.91 -0.87 17.18
N LEU A 77 15.10 0.10 18.08
CA LEU A 77 16.36 0.83 18.20
C LEU A 77 17.32 0.07 19.14
N PRO A 78 18.57 -0.22 18.74
CA PRO A 78 19.56 -0.70 19.71
C PRO A 78 19.78 0.35 20.79
N LEU A 79 19.93 -0.10 22.04
CA LEU A 79 20.32 0.72 23.20
C LEU A 79 21.66 1.44 22.96
#